data_AF-A0A510H9Z9-F1
#
_entry.id   AF-A0A510H9Z9-F1
#
_cell.length_a   1.000
_cell.length_b   1.000
_cell.length_c   1.000
_cell.angle_alpha   90.00
_cell.angle_beta   90.00
_cell.angle_gamma   90.00
#
_symmetry.space_group_name_H-M   'P 1'
#
loop_
_entity.id
_entity.type
_entity.pdbx_description
1 polymer ?
#
loop_
_entity_poly.entity_id
_entity_poly.type
_entity_poly.pdbx_seq_one_letter_code
_entity_poly.pdbx_strand_id
1 'polypeptide(L)'
;MAIFIKSVLEEIEESSDFIIIAMETDKDHLHLMIQYIPRVSISSIILRIKQMTTYRVWREPRFIPFLRKHFWKEQKFWTDGFLPVP
;
A
#
# COMPACT_ATOMS: atom_id res chain seq x y z
N MET A 1 7.53 -3.95 9.47
CA MET A 1 7.07 -3.57 8.11
C MET A 1 5.65 -3.01 8.15
N ALA A 2 4.68 -3.68 8.80
CA ALA A 2 3.30 -3.19 8.91
C ALA A 2 3.16 -1.74 9.43
N ILE A 3 3.77 -1.39 10.57
CA ILE A 3 3.73 -0.01 11.12
C ILE A 3 4.27 1.01 10.12
N PHE A 4 5.38 0.69 9.43
CA PHE A 4 5.96 1.55 8.39
C PHE A 4 5.03 1.71 7.18
N ILE A 5 4.34 0.65 6.76
CA ILE A 5 3.35 0.73 5.69
C ILE A 5 2.20 1.66 6.10
N LYS A 6 1.70 1.54 7.34
CA LYS A 6 0.63 2.42 7.85
C LYS A 6 1.06 3.89 7.86
N SER A 7 2.27 4.21 8.31
CA SER A 7 2.76 5.60 8.27
C SER A 7 2.91 6.14 6.84
N VAL A 8 3.33 5.29 5.89
CA VAL A 8 3.37 5.69 4.47
C VAL A 8 1.97 5.92 3.91
N LEU A 9 0.97 5.14 4.35
CA LEU A 9 -0.42 5.32 3.93
C LEU A 9 -1.01 6.64 4.45
N GLU A 10 -0.70 7.01 5.70
CA GLU A 10 -1.05 8.31 6.28
C GLU A 10 -0.45 9.47 5.44
N GLU A 11 0.84 9.40 5.07
CA GLU A 11 1.46 10.40 4.17
C GLU A 11 0.78 10.48 2.79
N ILE A 12 0.33 9.33 2.25
CA ILE A 12 -0.36 9.28 0.96
C ILE A 12 -1.74 9.95 1.09
N GLU A 13 -2.48 9.65 2.16
CA GLU A 13 -3.79 10.23 2.46
C GLU A 13 -3.71 11.75 2.57
N GLU A 14 -2.74 12.29 3.34
CA GLU A 14 -2.52 13.73 3.50
C GLU A 14 -2.35 14.49 2.17
N SER A 15 -1.92 13.79 1.12
CA SER A 15 -1.68 14.33 -0.23
C SER A 15 -2.67 13.81 -1.28
N SER A 16 -3.86 13.36 -0.85
CA SER A 16 -4.86 12.74 -1.72
C SER A 16 -6.28 13.26 -1.51
N ASP A 17 -7.15 13.03 -2.50
CA ASP A 17 -8.59 13.36 -2.45
C ASP A 17 -9.45 12.20 -1.89
N PHE A 18 -8.85 11.34 -1.05
CA PHE A 18 -9.53 10.23 -0.38
C PHE A 18 -9.09 10.15 1.08
N ILE A 19 -9.92 9.56 1.92
CA ILE A 19 -9.71 9.40 3.36
C ILE A 19 -9.60 7.91 3.68
N ILE A 20 -8.65 7.53 4.52
CA ILE A 20 -8.49 6.16 5.02
C ILE A 20 -9.14 6.09 6.40
N ILE A 21 -10.35 5.54 6.46
CA ILE A 21 -11.12 5.43 7.71
C ILE A 21 -10.52 4.38 8.65
N ALA A 22 -10.02 3.27 8.09
CA ALA A 22 -9.47 2.18 8.88
C ALA A 22 -8.36 1.43 8.11
N MET A 23 -7.36 0.95 8.86
CA MET A 23 -6.24 0.15 8.35
C MET A 23 -6.04 -1.09 9.22
N GLU A 24 -6.27 -2.27 8.66
CA GLU A 24 -6.04 -3.55 9.32
C GLU A 24 -5.04 -4.39 8.53
N THR A 25 -4.07 -4.98 9.23
CA THR A 25 -2.98 -5.74 8.61
C THR A 25 -3.00 -7.16 9.12
N ASP A 26 -2.91 -8.12 8.20
CA ASP A 26 -2.63 -9.52 8.51
C ASP A 26 -1.18 -9.86 8.12
N LYS A 27 -0.81 -11.15 8.14
CA LYS A 27 0.52 -11.65 7.83
C LYS A 27 0.96 -11.36 6.40
N ASP A 28 0.03 -11.43 5.45
CA ASP A 28 0.31 -11.37 4.00
C ASP A 28 -0.56 -10.37 3.22
N HIS A 29 -1.52 -9.71 3.88
CA HIS A 29 -2.41 -8.75 3.24
C HIS A 29 -2.81 -7.58 4.14
N LEU A 30 -3.36 -6.53 3.53
CA LEU A 30 -3.77 -5.27 4.14
C LEU A 30 -5.21 -4.97 3.73
N HIS A 31 -6.06 -4.72 4.71
CA HIS A 31 -7.43 -4.23 4.55
C HIS A 31 -7.47 -2.72 4.76
N LEU A 32 -8.12 -2.02 3.83
CA LEU A 32 -8.31 -0.56 3.89
C LEU A 32 -9.79 -0.25 3.73
N MET A 33 -10.32 0.55 4.67
CA MET A 33 -11.61 1.21 4.49
C MET A 33 -11.36 2.61 3.97
N ILE A 34 -11.76 2.88 2.73
CA ILE A 34 -11.47 4.15 2.05
C ILE A 34 -12.77 4.87 1.71
N GLN A 35 -12.84 6.15 2.07
CA GLN A 35 -13.87 7.07 1.61
C GLN A 35 -13.31 7.95 0.49
N TYR A 36 -14.02 8.01 -0.63
CA TYR A 36 -13.59 8.78 -1.81
C TYR A 36 -14.79 9.30 -2.61
N ILE A 37 -14.55 10.31 -3.45
CA ILE A 37 -15.59 10.89 -4.30
C ILE A 37 -15.84 9.97 -5.51
N PRO A 38 -17.10 9.69 -5.91
CA PRO A 38 -17.42 8.74 -6.99
C PRO A 38 -16.74 8.98 -8.35
N ARG A 39 -16.29 10.21 -8.62
CA ARG A 39 -15.54 10.55 -9.84
C ARG A 39 -14.11 9.98 -9.86
N VAL A 40 -13.58 9.59 -8.70
CA VAL A 40 -12.24 9.01 -8.57
C VAL A 40 -12.36 7.49 -8.71
N SER A 41 -11.55 6.92 -9.60
CA SER A 41 -11.49 5.47 -9.77
C SER A 41 -10.83 4.79 -8.58
N ILE A 42 -11.51 3.80 -7.99
CA ILE A 42 -10.94 2.96 -6.92
C ILE A 42 -9.64 2.29 -7.37
N SER A 43 -9.55 1.83 -8.62
CA SER A 43 -8.35 1.22 -9.17
C SER A 43 -7.18 2.20 -9.19
N SER A 44 -7.42 3.49 -9.46
CA SER A 44 -6.37 4.52 -9.45
C SER A 44 -5.87 4.80 -8.04
N ILE A 45 -6.76 4.82 -7.04
CA ILE A 45 -6.39 4.95 -5.62
C ILE A 45 -5.51 3.78 -5.19
N ILE A 46 -5.95 2.55 -5.46
CA ILE A 46 -5.22 1.33 -5.10
C ILE A 46 -3.88 1.26 -5.83
N LEU A 47 -3.82 1.63 -7.12
CA LEU A 47 -2.58 1.68 -7.87
C LEU A 47 -1.56 2.64 -7.23
N ARG A 48 -1.99 3.86 -6.88
CA ARG A 48 -1.14 4.86 -6.21
C ARG A 48 -0.62 4.32 -4.87
N ILE A 49 -1.50 3.74 -4.06
CA ILE A 49 -1.14 3.13 -2.77
C ILE A 49 -0.07 2.05 -2.95
N LYS A 50 -0.31 1.09 -3.86
CA LYS A 50 0.62 -0.02 -4.11
C LYS A 50 1.97 0.46 -4.62
N GLN A 51 2.00 1.41 -5.54
CA GLN A 51 3.23 1.96 -6.10
C GLN A 51 4.05 2.69 -5.04
N MET A 52 3.42 3.62 -4.31
CA MET A 52 4.10 4.43 -3.29
C MET A 52 4.64 3.58 -2.15
N THR A 53 3.85 2.63 -1.66
CA THR A 53 4.28 1.72 -0.59
C THR A 53 5.39 0.77 -1.05
N THR A 54 5.31 0.22 -2.26
CA THR A 54 6.40 -0.58 -2.85
C THR A 54 7.68 0.24 -2.92
N TYR A 55 7.61 1.46 -3.47
CA TYR A 55 8.75 2.36 -3.58
C TYR A 55 9.39 2.68 -2.22
N ARG A 56 8.60 3.03 -1.21
CA ARG A 56 9.10 3.36 0.13
C ARG A 56 9.73 2.15 0.83
N VAL A 57 9.12 0.97 0.73
CA VAL A 57 9.63 -0.27 1.34
C VAL A 57 10.97 -0.70 0.73
N TRP A 58 11.12 -0.60 -0.60
CA TRP A 58 12.36 -0.93 -1.28
C TRP A 58 13.48 0.11 -1.10
N ARG A 59 13.21 1.25 -0.47
CA ARG A 59 14.22 2.26 -0.12
C ARG A 59 14.56 2.29 1.37
N GLU A 60 13.89 1.50 2.18
CA GLU A 60 14.16 1.37 3.61
C GLU A 60 15.27 0.32 3.82
N PRO A 61 16.51 0.72 4.20
CA PRO A 61 17.66 -0.19 4.29
C PRO A 61 17.41 -1.40 5.19
N ARG A 62 16.61 -1.23 6.25
CA ARG A 62 16.28 -2.29 7.21
C ARG A 62 15.49 -3.45 6.56
N PHE A 63 14.80 -3.22 5.45
CA PHE A 63 13.98 -4.24 4.78
C PHE A 63 14.68 -4.92 3.60
N ILE A 64 15.74 -4.32 3.05
CA ILE A 64 16.43 -4.82 1.85
C ILE A 64 16.87 -6.29 1.96
N PRO A 65 17.44 -6.79 3.07
CA PRO A 65 17.85 -8.19 3.16
C PRO A 65 16.66 -9.15 3.01
N PHE A 66 15.54 -8.82 3.66
CA PHE A 66 14.31 -9.60 3.58
C PHE A 66 13.70 -9.53 2.17
N LEU A 67 13.59 -8.33 1.61
CA LEU A 67 12.99 -8.12 0.29
C LEU A 67 13.78 -8.80 -0.83
N ARG A 68 15.12 -8.74 -0.78
CA ARG A 68 15.96 -9.45 -1.76
C ARG A 68 15.89 -10.97 -1.57
N LYS A 69 15.65 -11.47 -0.36
CA LYS A 69 15.49 -12.92 -0.16
C LYS A 69 14.17 -13.43 -0.75
N HIS A 70 13.09 -12.66 -0.62
CA HIS A 70 11.74 -13.13 -0.92
C HIS A 70 11.13 -12.58 -2.23
N PHE A 71 11.59 -11.44 -2.73
CA PHE A 71 10.95 -10.67 -3.82
C PHE A 71 11.95 -10.11 -4.87
N TRP A 72 13.17 -10.65 -4.95
CA TRP A 72 14.26 -10.07 -5.77
C TRP A 72 13.99 -10.00 -7.27
N LYS A 73 13.11 -10.84 -7.81
CA LYS A 73 12.95 -10.99 -9.27
C LYS A 73 12.36 -9.74 -9.92
N GLU A 74 11.38 -9.09 -9.29
CA GLU A 74 10.60 -8.00 -9.91
C GLU A 74 10.53 -6.72 -9.06
N GLN A 75 11.24 -6.66 -7.92
CA GLN A 75 11.12 -5.57 -6.94
C GLN A 75 9.66 -5.19 -6.61
N LYS A 76 8.77 -6.18 -6.60
CA LYS A 76 7.37 -6.02 -6.24
C LYS A 76 7.18 -6.23 -4.75
N PHE A 77 6.21 -5.54 -4.16
CA PHE A 77 5.75 -5.80 -2.80
C PHE A 77 4.31 -6.32 -2.77
N TRP A 78 3.49 -5.91 -3.74
CA TRP A 78 2.10 -6.35 -3.89
C TRP A 78 1.91 -7.25 -5.10
N THR A 79 0.88 -8.09 -5.05
CA THR A 79 0.32 -8.73 -6.24
C THR A 79 -0.39 -7.71 -7.12
N ASP A 80 -0.65 -8.06 -8.38
CA ASP A 80 -1.29 -7.16 -9.34
C ASP A 80 -2.77 -6.89 -8.96
N GLY A 81 -3.45 -7.87 -8.35
CA GLY A 81 -4.88 -7.79 -8.00
C GLY A 81 -5.20 -7.13 -6.65
N PHE A 82 -6.43 -6.65 -6.50
CA PHE A 82 -7.02 -6.21 -5.23
C PHE A 82 -8.48 -6.69 -5.16
N LEU A 83 -9.03 -6.80 -3.96
CA LEU A 83 -10.41 -7.23 -3.75
C LEU A 83 -11.24 -6.06 -3.20
N PRO A 84 -12.09 -5.42 -4.02
CA PRO A 84 -13.05 -4.45 -3.51
C PRO A 84 -14.17 -5.19 -2.78
N VAL A 85 -14.49 -4.74 -1.57
CA VAL A 85 -15.67 -5.15 -0.81
C VAL A 85 -16.51 -3.91 -0.53
N PRO A 86 -17.84 -3.95 -0.77
CA PRO A 86 -18.74 -2.84 -0.47
C PRO A 86 -18.97 -2.65 1.02
#